data_AF-A0A0S1TL52-F1
#
_entry.id   AF-A0A0S1TL52-F1
#
_cell.length_a   1.000
_cell.length_b   1.000
_cell.length_c   1.000
_cell.angle_alpha   90.00
_cell.angle_beta   90.00
_cell.angle_gamma   90.00
#
_symmetry.space_group_name_H-M   'P 1'
#
loop_
_entity.id
_entity.type
_entity.pdbx_description
1 polymer ?
#
loop_
_entity_poly.entity_id
_entity_poly.type
_entity_poly.pdbx_seq_one_letter_code
_entity_poly.pdbx_strand_id
1 'polypeptide(L)'
;RKIGRNMTLILSRNPLLHIEPGAFQGIYLKEFHIQSAFVSLDAQKECLEALAGLSVDKLFIGSYRMQWKVKVSDASYLDGLCSVNFNEIYFVLKECSDSEIHLFRCMINATKITVKRGYFKTMDNTQFHRLKELYLGHTSLSVVPYISHIPSLEKLVVKNNIPMTFNGIKDLPLLQFVDLSGNFLIRKDCCSQFFHRTPNIRYMNLSQNSEIGMIDKPFSGLDLLEVLDLHRTKLILVFYFGSLHGLKNLKYLDISYTSITFTRQIFFQNMNNLTVLKIAGNSFRGDALTYLLQNLTGLEVLDISHCGIEEISRRTFTGTQKIQHLYLSRNKLMILDFLAQPELNPLTSLYVDKNSIASIPLHVLQNLPTNLLEFDLSFNPIDCSCSQTDFISWITQNQNILKQPKNIFCKTFSPSSDFRATDFDIDSCVHKKRLTIVLSVCFVIVVVLLSLLVYRFQFYLQYCCILLRGYRSPGQQECSYDAFVIFSSYDEVWVMNELMENLENGVPPIQLCLHMRDFQAGKSIASNIIDEGIMGSRKIIVVVSQHFIDSAWCRS
;
A
#
# COMPACT_ATOMS: atom_id res chain seq x y z
N ARG A 1 16.24 63.84 -0.75
CA ARG A 1 15.02 63.25 -0.13
C ARG A 1 14.54 61.93 -0.78
N LYS A 2 15.42 61.11 -1.40
CA LYS A 2 15.08 59.78 -1.97
C LYS A 2 15.76 58.58 -1.27
N ILE A 3 16.62 58.83 -0.27
CA ILE A 3 17.61 57.86 0.22
C ILE A 3 17.03 56.76 1.14
N GLY A 4 15.79 56.89 1.65
CA GLY A 4 15.22 55.93 2.61
C GLY A 4 14.22 54.91 2.06
N ARG A 5 13.67 55.09 0.84
CA ARG A 5 12.49 54.33 0.36
C ARG A 5 12.67 52.81 0.23
N ASN A 6 13.91 52.32 0.18
CA ASN A 6 14.19 50.89 0.09
C ASN A 6 15.15 50.43 1.20
N MET A 7 15.36 51.24 2.24
CA MET A 7 16.27 50.92 3.33
C MET A 7 15.57 50.05 4.37
N THR A 8 16.20 48.95 4.75
CA THR A 8 15.82 48.12 5.88
C THR A 8 16.78 48.39 7.04
N LEU A 9 16.25 48.80 8.18
CA LEU A 9 17.03 49.03 9.40
C LEU A 9 16.72 47.95 10.42
N ILE A 10 17.75 47.27 10.93
CA ILE A 10 17.62 46.19 11.91
C ILE A 10 18.38 46.58 13.17
N LEU A 11 17.63 47.01 14.19
CA LEU A 11 18.11 47.29 15.55
C LEU A 11 17.72 46.21 16.56
N SER A 12 17.04 45.16 16.13
CA SER A 12 16.66 44.04 16.99
C SER A 12 17.86 43.50 17.78
N ARG A 13 17.65 43.24 19.09
CA ARG A 13 18.65 42.73 20.05
C ARG A 13 19.82 43.68 20.40
N ASN A 14 19.77 44.94 19.99
CA ASN A 14 20.66 45.96 20.55
C ASN A 14 20.13 46.42 21.92
N PRO A 15 20.97 46.80 22.90
CA PRO A 15 20.50 47.28 24.21
C PRO A 15 20.23 48.80 24.16
N LEU A 16 19.16 49.21 23.48
CA LEU A 16 18.77 50.63 23.38
C LEU A 16 18.31 51.16 24.74
N LEU A 17 19.02 52.16 25.22
CA LEU A 17 18.68 52.94 26.42
C LEU A 17 17.94 54.23 26.05
N HIS A 18 18.33 54.88 24.94
CA HIS A 18 17.84 56.18 24.52
C HIS A 18 17.93 56.33 23.00
N ILE A 19 17.01 57.10 22.41
CA ILE A 19 17.06 57.60 21.04
C ILE A 19 16.89 59.11 21.11
N GLU A 20 17.77 59.86 20.46
CA GLU A 20 17.68 61.32 20.43
C GLU A 20 16.35 61.76 19.78
N PRO A 21 15.52 62.58 20.47
CA PRO A 21 14.25 63.06 19.93
C PRO A 21 14.44 63.79 18.59
N GLY A 22 13.63 63.40 17.59
CA GLY A 22 13.70 64.00 16.25
C GLY A 22 14.73 63.34 15.31
N ALA A 23 15.54 62.38 15.79
CA ALA A 23 16.48 61.64 14.95
C ALA A 23 15.82 60.94 13.75
N PHE A 24 14.54 60.56 13.89
CA PHE A 24 13.76 59.89 12.84
C PHE A 24 12.77 60.82 12.09
N GLN A 25 12.78 62.12 12.38
CA GLN A 25 11.85 63.07 11.76
C GLN A 25 12.04 63.13 10.24
N GLY A 26 11.00 62.76 9.50
CA GLY A 26 11.03 62.78 8.03
C GLY A 26 11.85 61.67 7.39
N ILE A 27 12.28 60.67 8.16
CA ILE A 27 12.89 59.44 7.64
C ILE A 27 11.80 58.54 7.09
N TYR A 28 12.10 57.90 5.96
CA TYR A 28 11.30 56.82 5.40
C TYR A 28 12.12 55.53 5.42
N LEU A 29 11.54 54.43 5.86
CA LEU A 29 12.14 53.09 5.81
C LEU A 29 11.20 52.11 5.10
N LYS A 30 11.75 51.12 4.42
CA LYS A 30 10.96 49.99 3.93
C LYS A 30 10.63 49.03 5.06
N GLU A 31 11.64 48.68 5.85
CA GLU A 31 11.43 47.82 7.02
C GLU A 31 12.22 48.36 8.20
N PHE A 32 11.61 48.30 9.38
CA PHE A 32 12.26 48.65 10.62
C PHE A 32 12.05 47.56 11.65
N HIS A 33 13.15 46.96 12.10
CA HIS A 33 13.13 45.85 13.07
C HIS A 33 13.72 46.33 14.39
N ILE A 34 12.92 46.39 15.45
CA ILE A 34 13.31 46.85 16.78
C ILE A 34 12.91 45.83 17.88
N GLN A 35 12.93 44.55 17.53
CA GLN A 35 12.49 43.48 18.42
C GLN A 35 13.53 43.18 19.50
N SER A 36 13.09 43.06 20.75
CA SER A 36 13.96 42.82 21.91
C SER A 36 15.13 43.82 21.99
N ALA A 37 14.87 45.07 21.60
CA ALA A 37 15.90 46.11 21.47
C ALA A 37 15.95 47.07 22.67
N PHE A 38 15.02 47.00 23.61
CA PHE A 38 14.95 47.94 24.72
C PHE A 38 15.46 47.29 26.00
N VAL A 39 16.15 48.06 26.84
CA VAL A 39 16.72 47.57 28.11
C VAL A 39 15.71 47.55 29.27
N SER A 40 14.66 48.37 29.19
CA SER A 40 13.53 48.43 30.14
C SER A 40 12.23 48.90 29.44
N LEU A 41 11.08 48.78 30.12
CA LEU A 41 9.81 49.34 29.65
C LEU A 41 9.86 50.88 29.52
N ASP A 42 10.55 51.55 30.45
CA ASP A 42 10.72 53.01 30.40
C ASP A 42 11.54 53.43 29.18
N ALA A 43 12.66 52.73 28.93
CA ALA A 43 13.48 52.96 27.74
C ALA A 43 12.69 52.69 26.45
N GLN A 44 11.83 51.66 26.43
CA GLN A 44 10.93 51.41 25.31
C GLN A 44 9.97 52.58 25.10
N LYS A 45 9.31 53.06 26.14
CA LYS A 45 8.38 54.18 26.05
C LYS A 45 9.06 55.43 25.49
N GLU A 46 10.18 55.84 26.08
CA GLU A 46 10.95 57.02 25.67
C GLU A 46 11.48 56.89 24.24
N CYS A 47 12.06 55.74 23.90
CA CYS A 47 12.57 55.50 22.55
C CYS A 47 11.46 55.50 21.50
N LEU A 48 10.28 54.95 21.80
CA LEU A 48 9.13 54.96 20.88
C LEU A 48 8.59 56.37 20.66
N GLU A 49 8.56 57.21 21.70
CA GLU A 49 8.21 58.63 21.57
C GLU A 49 9.22 59.39 20.67
N ALA A 50 10.51 59.07 20.79
CA ALA A 50 11.57 59.66 19.97
C ALA A 50 11.51 59.25 18.48
N LEU A 51 10.76 58.19 18.13
CA LEU A 51 10.51 57.79 16.73
C LEU A 51 9.46 58.66 16.01
N ALA A 52 8.93 59.70 16.66
CA ALA A 52 7.95 60.60 16.07
C ALA A 52 8.39 61.11 14.67
N GLY A 53 7.47 61.06 13.70
CA GLY A 53 7.72 61.49 12.33
C GLY A 53 8.39 60.45 11.42
N LEU A 54 8.70 59.26 11.92
CA LEU A 54 9.13 58.11 11.12
C LEU A 54 7.98 57.60 10.24
N SER A 55 8.26 57.36 8.96
CA SER A 55 7.39 56.58 8.08
C SER A 55 8.05 55.25 7.72
N VAL A 56 7.35 54.13 7.91
CA VAL A 56 7.87 52.80 7.61
C VAL A 56 6.83 51.92 6.92
N ASP A 57 7.21 51.15 5.89
CA ASP A 57 6.25 50.21 5.29
C ASP A 57 5.95 49.05 6.25
N LYS A 58 6.97 48.42 6.81
CA LYS A 58 6.84 47.29 7.75
C LYS A 58 7.58 47.52 9.06
N LEU A 59 6.84 47.55 10.17
CA LEU A 59 7.39 47.68 11.51
C LEU A 59 7.38 46.32 12.23
N PHE A 60 8.55 45.87 12.70
CA PHE A 60 8.70 44.67 13.52
C PHE A 60 9.09 45.07 14.94
N ILE A 61 8.24 44.77 15.92
CA ILE A 61 8.39 45.18 17.32
C ILE A 61 7.93 44.07 18.29
N GLY A 62 8.29 44.17 19.57
CA GLY A 62 7.97 43.20 20.61
C GLY A 62 9.21 42.44 21.10
N SER A 63 9.02 41.41 21.93
CA SER A 63 10.13 40.71 22.59
C SER A 63 10.10 39.20 22.40
N TYR A 64 11.28 38.60 22.23
CA TYR A 64 11.48 37.15 22.16
C TYR A 64 11.77 36.51 23.54
N ARG A 65 12.18 37.32 24.51
CA ARG A 65 12.54 36.89 25.87
C ARG A 65 11.46 37.36 26.85
N MET A 66 11.09 36.52 27.81
CA MET A 66 10.23 36.99 28.91
C MET A 66 11.13 37.84 29.80
N GLN A 67 11.07 39.16 29.60
CA GLN A 67 11.93 40.08 30.33
C GLN A 67 11.15 40.84 31.40
N TRP A 68 9.90 41.25 31.13
CA TRP A 68 9.19 42.18 32.00
C TRP A 68 7.74 41.75 32.27
N LYS A 69 7.29 41.98 33.52
CA LYS A 69 5.88 41.98 33.89
C LYS A 69 5.37 43.41 33.72
N VAL A 70 4.33 43.61 32.90
CA VAL A 70 3.74 44.92 32.65
C VAL A 70 2.74 45.20 33.78
N LYS A 71 2.98 46.28 34.55
CA LYS A 71 2.04 46.74 35.58
C LYS A 71 0.97 47.64 34.95
N VAL A 72 -0.13 47.87 35.66
CA VAL A 72 -1.22 48.78 35.24
C VAL A 72 -0.69 50.19 34.93
N SER A 73 0.30 50.67 35.69
CA SER A 73 0.96 51.97 35.47
C SER A 73 1.64 52.09 34.10
N ASP A 74 1.99 50.95 33.49
CA ASP A 74 2.83 50.88 32.31
C ASP A 74 1.99 50.69 31.03
N ALA A 75 0.65 50.80 31.13
CA ALA A 75 -0.28 50.57 30.02
C ALA A 75 -0.04 51.49 28.79
N SER A 76 0.67 52.61 28.97
CA SER A 76 1.02 53.59 27.93
C SER A 76 2.33 53.30 27.20
N TYR A 77 3.02 52.17 27.47
CA TYR A 77 4.35 51.89 26.93
C TYR A 77 4.42 51.79 25.39
N LEU A 78 3.28 51.69 24.70
CA LEU A 78 3.19 51.67 23.24
C LEU A 78 2.67 52.99 22.64
N ASP A 79 2.32 54.00 23.44
CA ASP A 79 1.67 55.23 22.95
C ASP A 79 2.56 56.01 21.96
N GLY A 80 3.90 55.89 22.06
CA GLY A 80 4.82 56.48 21.09
C GLY A 80 4.60 56.00 19.64
N LEU A 81 4.04 54.80 19.44
CA LEU A 81 3.70 54.28 18.12
C LEU A 81 2.63 55.13 17.41
N CYS A 82 1.80 55.88 18.15
CA CYS A 82 0.79 56.75 17.55
C CYS A 82 1.41 57.90 16.73
N SER A 83 2.70 58.20 16.98
CA SER A 83 3.46 59.22 16.25
C SER A 83 4.31 58.64 15.10
N VAL A 84 4.21 57.32 14.86
CA VAL A 84 4.91 56.61 13.78
C VAL A 84 3.90 56.22 12.72
N ASN A 85 4.20 56.53 11.46
CA ASN A 85 3.36 56.13 10.34
C ASN A 85 3.82 54.76 9.81
N PHE A 86 2.97 53.74 9.89
CA PHE A 86 3.26 52.42 9.35
C PHE A 86 2.11 51.78 8.58
N ASN A 87 2.44 51.04 7.51
CA ASN A 87 1.45 50.29 6.73
C ASN A 87 1.20 48.90 7.33
N GLU A 88 2.26 48.18 7.70
CA GLU A 88 2.19 46.84 8.30
C GLU A 88 2.91 46.81 9.65
N ILE A 89 2.34 46.09 10.62
CA ILE A 89 2.96 45.89 11.92
C ILE A 89 2.99 44.41 12.32
N TYR A 90 4.17 43.99 12.80
CA TYR A 90 4.47 42.64 13.26
C TYR A 90 4.90 42.71 14.72
N PHE A 91 3.97 42.36 15.61
CA PHE A 91 4.13 42.42 17.04
C PHE A 91 4.29 41.04 17.67
N VAL A 92 5.37 40.84 18.42
CA VAL A 92 5.59 39.63 19.23
C VAL A 92 5.39 39.97 20.70
N LEU A 93 4.21 39.67 21.24
CA LEU A 93 3.89 39.93 22.63
C LEU A 93 4.34 38.73 23.47
N LYS A 94 5.27 38.95 24.39
CA LYS A 94 5.69 37.92 25.37
C LYS A 94 5.59 38.43 26.81
N GLU A 95 5.14 39.66 26.97
CA GLU A 95 4.89 40.29 28.26
C GLU A 95 3.62 39.69 28.87
N CYS A 96 3.70 39.38 30.17
CA CYS A 96 2.52 39.06 30.97
C CYS A 96 2.04 40.36 31.62
N SER A 97 0.78 40.71 31.38
CA SER A 97 0.11 41.83 32.02
C SER A 97 -1.00 41.31 32.91
N ASP A 98 -1.08 41.85 34.13
CA ASP A 98 -2.21 41.66 35.04
C ASP A 98 -3.42 42.55 34.67
N SER A 99 -3.27 43.40 33.64
CA SER A 99 -4.21 44.45 33.22
C SER A 99 -4.54 44.44 31.72
N GLU A 100 -5.65 45.09 31.34
CA GLU A 100 -6.05 45.22 29.94
C GLU A 100 -5.07 46.16 29.18
N ILE A 101 -4.26 45.59 28.29
CA ILE A 101 -3.42 46.37 27.38
C ILE A 101 -4.26 46.76 26.15
N HIS A 102 -4.39 48.06 25.90
CA HIS A 102 -5.00 48.60 24.67
C HIS A 102 -4.05 48.51 23.47
N LEU A 103 -3.71 47.28 23.10
CA LEU A 103 -2.66 46.97 22.11
C LEU A 103 -2.86 47.68 20.77
N PHE A 104 -4.09 47.78 20.29
CA PHE A 104 -4.38 48.22 18.93
C PHE A 104 -4.57 49.73 18.75
N ARG A 105 -4.53 50.51 19.84
CA ARG A 105 -4.87 51.96 19.84
C ARG A 105 -4.09 52.75 18.78
N CYS A 106 -2.79 52.51 18.66
CA CYS A 106 -1.93 53.21 17.69
C CYS A 106 -1.85 52.51 16.32
N MET A 107 -2.56 51.40 16.11
CA MET A 107 -2.48 50.57 14.89
C MET A 107 -3.70 50.75 13.96
N ILE A 108 -4.59 51.71 14.25
CA ILE A 108 -5.88 51.91 13.55
C ILE A 108 -5.77 52.16 12.03
N ASN A 109 -4.63 52.69 11.58
CA ASN A 109 -4.37 53.02 10.17
C ASN A 109 -3.58 51.94 9.41
N ALA A 110 -3.13 50.88 10.10
CA ALA A 110 -2.39 49.80 9.48
C ALA A 110 -3.30 49.00 8.53
N THR A 111 -2.75 48.57 7.39
CA THR A 111 -3.42 47.65 6.47
C THR A 111 -3.25 46.19 6.89
N LYS A 112 -2.19 45.89 7.65
CA LYS A 112 -1.89 44.56 8.16
C LYS A 112 -1.38 44.59 9.59
N ILE A 113 -2.03 43.81 10.45
CA ILE A 113 -1.64 43.66 11.85
C ILE A 113 -1.38 42.18 12.12
N THR A 114 -0.17 41.88 12.59
CA THR A 114 0.24 40.55 13.03
C THR A 114 0.62 40.59 14.49
N VAL A 115 -0.15 39.91 15.34
CA VAL A 115 0.16 39.71 16.75
C VAL A 115 0.47 38.23 16.97
N LYS A 116 1.66 37.95 17.50
CA LYS A 116 2.09 36.60 17.85
C LYS A 116 2.42 36.54 19.33
N ARG A 117 1.97 35.46 19.98
CA ARG A 117 2.18 35.19 21.40
C ARG A 117 1.52 36.23 22.30
N GLY A 118 1.47 35.96 23.60
CA GLY A 118 1.09 36.94 24.62
C GLY A 118 -0.36 36.84 25.05
N TYR A 119 -0.79 37.76 25.91
CA TYR A 119 -2.14 37.80 26.48
C TYR A 119 -2.74 39.19 26.24
N PHE A 120 -3.88 39.24 25.54
CA PHE A 120 -4.74 40.42 25.52
C PHE A 120 -6.19 39.95 25.57
N LYS A 121 -7.05 40.64 26.32
CA LYS A 121 -8.43 40.19 26.58
C LYS A 121 -9.40 40.56 25.47
N THR A 122 -9.33 41.79 24.97
CA THR A 122 -10.34 42.32 24.04
C THR A 122 -9.71 43.21 22.98
N MET A 123 -10.33 43.22 21.81
CA MET A 123 -10.10 44.21 20.74
C MET A 123 -11.27 45.20 20.65
N ASP A 124 -12.30 44.95 21.46
CA ASP A 124 -13.60 45.62 21.40
C ASP A 124 -13.41 47.13 21.61
N ASN A 125 -14.01 47.93 20.73
CA ASN A 125 -13.96 49.41 20.65
C ASN A 125 -12.85 50.06 19.80
N THR A 126 -11.95 49.30 19.16
CA THR A 126 -10.96 49.90 18.23
C THR A 126 -11.54 50.07 16.82
N GLN A 127 -11.61 51.29 16.29
CA GLN A 127 -12.09 51.54 14.92
C GLN A 127 -10.93 51.50 13.91
N PHE A 128 -10.83 50.43 13.15
CA PHE A 128 -9.84 50.30 12.08
C PHE A 128 -10.32 50.95 10.79
N HIS A 129 -9.48 51.80 10.18
CA HIS A 129 -9.85 52.53 8.96
C HIS A 129 -9.43 51.81 7.68
N ARG A 130 -8.31 51.07 7.71
CA ARG A 130 -7.65 50.52 6.51
C ARG A 130 -7.28 49.04 6.61
N LEU A 131 -7.64 48.39 7.72
CA LEU A 131 -7.19 47.02 8.01
C LEU A 131 -7.79 46.02 7.02
N LYS A 132 -6.90 45.30 6.33
CA LYS A 132 -7.24 44.25 5.35
C LYS A 132 -6.83 42.85 5.83
N GLU A 133 -5.71 42.76 6.55
CA GLU A 133 -5.19 41.50 7.07
C GLU A 133 -4.99 41.54 8.58
N LEU A 134 -5.63 40.62 9.30
CA LEU A 134 -5.46 40.46 10.73
C LEU A 134 -4.95 39.05 11.05
N TYR A 135 -3.81 38.97 11.73
CA TYR A 135 -3.21 37.73 12.18
C TYR A 135 -3.04 37.74 13.71
N LEU A 136 -3.63 36.78 14.40
CA LEU A 136 -3.60 36.59 15.85
C LEU A 136 -3.22 35.14 16.15
N GLY A 137 -1.95 34.88 16.50
CA GLY A 137 -1.45 33.52 16.68
C GLY A 137 -0.80 33.28 18.04
N HIS A 138 -1.18 32.23 18.75
CA HIS A 138 -0.67 31.91 20.09
C HIS A 138 -0.94 32.99 21.14
N THR A 139 -2.02 33.77 21.00
CA THR A 139 -2.31 34.97 21.79
C THR A 139 -3.17 34.71 23.05
N SER A 140 -3.25 33.45 23.50
CA SER A 140 -4.04 33.02 24.68
C SER A 140 -5.45 33.63 24.74
N LEU A 141 -6.05 33.88 23.57
CA LEU A 141 -7.38 34.46 23.46
C LEU A 141 -8.42 33.41 23.85
N SER A 142 -9.29 33.74 24.79
CA SER A 142 -10.42 32.89 25.18
C SER A 142 -11.66 33.11 24.30
N VAL A 143 -11.72 34.19 23.52
CA VAL A 143 -12.83 34.53 22.62
C VAL A 143 -12.25 35.08 21.31
N VAL A 144 -12.81 34.70 20.16
CA VAL A 144 -12.48 35.39 18.89
C VAL A 144 -12.95 36.84 19.00
N PRO A 145 -12.09 37.83 18.71
CA PRO A 145 -12.48 39.24 18.78
C PRO A 145 -13.68 39.55 17.90
N TYR A 146 -14.55 40.46 18.35
CA TYR A 146 -15.69 40.91 17.55
C TYR A 146 -15.21 41.80 16.40
N ILE A 147 -15.09 41.26 15.20
CA ILE A 147 -14.49 41.95 14.03
C ILE A 147 -15.49 42.46 12.99
N SER A 148 -16.81 42.32 13.22
CA SER A 148 -17.84 42.78 12.28
C SER A 148 -17.81 44.30 12.01
N HIS A 149 -17.09 45.08 12.83
CA HIS A 149 -16.87 46.51 12.62
C HIS A 149 -15.77 46.81 11.58
N ILE A 150 -15.15 45.80 10.96
CA ILE A 150 -14.01 45.93 10.02
C ILE A 150 -14.42 45.40 8.63
N PRO A 151 -15.35 46.06 7.91
CA PRO A 151 -15.89 45.54 6.65
C PRO A 151 -14.85 45.47 5.51
N SER A 152 -13.71 46.14 5.67
CA SER A 152 -12.57 46.12 4.75
C SER A 152 -11.68 44.88 4.86
N LEU A 153 -11.93 44.00 5.85
CA LEU A 153 -11.08 42.84 6.11
C LEU A 153 -11.19 41.81 4.98
N GLU A 154 -10.05 41.47 4.38
CA GLU A 154 -9.90 40.49 3.30
C GLU A 154 -9.37 39.15 3.82
N LYS A 155 -8.57 39.17 4.90
CA LYS A 155 -7.92 38.01 5.47
C LYS A 155 -7.91 38.03 7.00
N LEU A 156 -8.44 36.95 7.59
CA LEU A 156 -8.41 36.70 9.03
C LEU A 156 -7.64 35.41 9.32
N VAL A 157 -6.69 35.50 10.24
CA VAL A 157 -5.98 34.35 10.79
C VAL A 157 -6.01 34.44 12.31
N VAL A 158 -6.68 33.51 12.96
CA VAL A 158 -6.68 33.35 14.42
C VAL A 158 -6.31 31.91 14.70
N LYS A 159 -5.13 31.60 15.21
CA LYS A 159 -4.71 30.19 15.35
C LYS A 159 -3.84 29.86 16.54
N ASN A 160 -3.82 28.58 16.90
CA ASN A 160 -3.02 28.03 18.00
C ASN A 160 -3.27 28.76 19.34
N ASN A 161 -4.52 29.10 19.62
CA ASN A 161 -4.91 29.72 20.89
C ASN A 161 -5.37 28.67 21.90
N ILE A 162 -5.59 29.12 23.14
CA ILE A 162 -6.27 28.32 24.17
C ILE A 162 -7.72 28.00 23.74
N PRO A 163 -8.43 27.08 24.41
CA PRO A 163 -9.83 26.82 24.14
C PRO A 163 -10.64 28.11 24.03
N MET A 164 -11.18 28.33 22.85
CA MET A 164 -11.74 29.61 22.45
C MET A 164 -13.24 29.47 22.21
N THR A 165 -14.01 30.42 22.75
CA THR A 165 -15.42 30.58 22.38
C THR A 165 -15.51 31.36 21.08
N PHE A 166 -16.22 30.80 20.09
CA PHE A 166 -16.45 31.45 18.81
C PHE A 166 -17.93 31.71 18.58
N ASN A 167 -18.31 32.98 18.56
CA ASN A 167 -19.70 33.42 18.39
C ASN A 167 -20.10 33.62 16.92
N GLY A 168 -19.20 33.30 15.97
CA GLY A 168 -19.40 33.55 14.54
C GLY A 168 -18.90 34.92 14.08
N ILE A 169 -18.75 35.06 12.78
CA ILE A 169 -18.35 36.27 12.05
C ILE A 169 -19.50 36.62 11.10
N LYS A 170 -19.90 37.89 11.11
CA LYS A 170 -20.97 38.39 10.24
C LYS A 170 -20.60 39.71 9.58
N ASP A 171 -21.23 39.98 8.45
CA ASP A 171 -21.19 41.28 7.76
C ASP A 171 -19.78 41.69 7.30
N LEU A 172 -18.97 40.72 6.85
CA LEU A 172 -17.64 40.94 6.24
C LEU A 172 -17.65 40.59 4.74
N PRO A 173 -18.10 41.51 3.86
CA PRO A 173 -18.33 41.21 2.46
C PRO A 173 -17.04 41.00 1.66
N LEU A 174 -15.91 41.56 2.11
CA LEU A 174 -14.63 41.45 1.40
C LEU A 174 -13.76 40.27 1.87
N LEU A 175 -14.20 39.55 2.90
CA LEU A 175 -13.42 38.47 3.51
C LEU A 175 -13.31 37.28 2.56
N GLN A 176 -12.08 36.91 2.21
CA GLN A 176 -11.76 35.83 1.28
C GLN A 176 -11.00 34.68 1.93
N PHE A 177 -10.23 34.96 2.98
CA PHE A 177 -9.36 33.99 3.64
C PHE A 177 -9.63 33.95 5.14
N VAL A 178 -9.96 32.76 5.65
CA VAL A 178 -10.17 32.51 7.08
C VAL A 178 -9.36 31.30 7.52
N ASP A 179 -8.50 31.48 8.51
CA ASP A 179 -7.78 30.40 9.21
C ASP A 179 -8.08 30.49 10.71
N LEU A 180 -8.88 29.54 11.20
CA LEU A 180 -9.24 29.36 12.61
C LEU A 180 -8.66 28.03 13.16
N SER A 181 -7.53 27.58 12.62
CA SER A 181 -6.93 26.30 13.01
C SER A 181 -6.36 26.29 14.43
N GLY A 182 -6.37 25.13 15.08
CA GLY A 182 -5.65 24.95 16.35
C GLY A 182 -6.21 25.76 17.53
N ASN A 183 -7.50 26.11 17.56
CA ASN A 183 -8.10 26.90 18.65
C ASN A 183 -9.02 26.06 19.57
N PHE A 184 -8.97 24.72 19.44
CA PHE A 184 -9.77 23.79 20.23
C PHE A 184 -11.29 24.09 20.18
N LEU A 185 -11.78 24.64 19.06
CA LEU A 185 -13.18 25.05 18.94
C LEU A 185 -14.11 23.85 19.10
N ILE A 186 -15.17 24.02 19.90
CA ILE A 186 -16.28 23.09 20.03
C ILE A 186 -17.54 23.82 19.59
N ARG A 187 -18.15 23.38 18.49
CA ARG A 187 -19.36 24.03 18.01
C ARG A 187 -20.26 23.07 17.24
N LYS A 188 -21.55 23.08 17.57
CA LYS A 188 -22.52 22.11 17.05
C LYS A 188 -23.12 22.48 15.69
N ASP A 189 -23.19 23.76 15.33
CA ASP A 189 -24.00 24.22 14.17
C ASP A 189 -23.18 25.01 13.14
N CYS A 190 -22.20 24.38 12.49
CA CYS A 190 -21.38 24.99 11.44
C CYS A 190 -22.04 24.85 10.06
N CYS A 191 -21.78 25.69 9.07
CA CYS A 191 -20.87 26.84 9.03
C CYS A 191 -21.53 28.11 8.47
N SER A 192 -22.63 28.00 7.74
CA SER A 192 -23.42 29.10 7.17
C SER A 192 -23.91 30.07 8.25
N GLN A 193 -24.21 29.54 9.44
CA GLN A 193 -24.56 30.33 10.62
C GLN A 193 -23.37 31.10 11.20
N PHE A 194 -22.14 30.63 11.00
CA PHE A 194 -20.93 31.30 11.50
C PHE A 194 -20.37 32.33 10.53
N PHE A 195 -20.74 32.25 9.26
CA PHE A 195 -20.20 33.08 8.18
C PHE A 195 -21.37 33.76 7.46
N HIS A 196 -22.21 34.42 8.25
CA HIS A 196 -23.42 35.07 7.75
C HIS A 196 -23.05 36.36 6.99
N ARG A 197 -23.54 36.50 5.75
CA ARG A 197 -23.22 37.64 4.87
C ARG A 197 -21.72 37.82 4.61
N THR A 198 -20.98 36.71 4.51
CA THR A 198 -19.58 36.68 4.07
C THR A 198 -19.42 35.78 2.84
N PRO A 199 -20.04 36.13 1.70
CA PRO A 199 -20.18 35.20 0.56
C PRO A 199 -18.88 34.97 -0.23
N ASN A 200 -17.87 35.83 -0.03
CA ASN A 200 -16.63 35.84 -0.82
C ASN A 200 -15.51 34.96 -0.27
N ILE A 201 -15.78 34.14 0.76
CA ILE A 201 -14.78 33.23 1.32
C ILE A 201 -14.38 32.18 0.28
N ARG A 202 -13.07 32.12 -0.01
CA ARG A 202 -12.45 31.16 -0.92
C ARG A 202 -11.58 30.14 -0.19
N TYR A 203 -11.00 30.53 0.93
CA TYR A 203 -10.14 29.68 1.76
C TYR A 203 -10.66 29.63 3.19
N MET A 204 -10.93 28.42 3.68
CA MET A 204 -11.37 28.18 5.05
C MET A 204 -10.57 27.04 5.68
N ASN A 205 -9.83 27.36 6.74
CA ASN A 205 -9.12 26.37 7.54
C ASN A 205 -9.71 26.32 8.96
N LEU A 206 -10.28 25.18 9.31
CA LEU A 206 -10.87 24.85 10.61
C LEU A 206 -10.20 23.59 11.19
N SER A 207 -9.00 23.24 10.72
CA SER A 207 -8.22 22.08 11.16
C SER A 207 -7.77 22.18 12.62
N GLN A 208 -7.46 21.03 13.22
CA GLN A 208 -6.93 20.92 14.58
C GLN A 208 -7.83 21.61 15.64
N ASN A 209 -9.14 21.61 15.40
CA ASN A 209 -10.14 22.01 16.38
C ASN A 209 -10.73 20.78 17.07
N SER A 210 -11.44 21.00 18.17
CA SER A 210 -11.93 19.89 19.00
C SER A 210 -13.09 19.17 18.31
N GLU A 211 -14.16 19.89 18.00
CA GLU A 211 -15.38 19.29 17.46
C GLU A 211 -16.20 20.31 16.67
N ILE A 212 -16.61 19.96 15.45
CA ILE A 212 -17.45 20.79 14.60
C ILE A 212 -18.63 19.96 14.10
N GLY A 213 -19.84 20.38 14.43
CA GLY A 213 -21.07 19.78 13.93
C GLY A 213 -21.47 20.37 12.59
N MET A 214 -21.81 19.48 11.67
CA MET A 214 -22.30 19.77 10.33
C MET A 214 -23.78 19.43 10.32
N ILE A 215 -24.63 20.47 10.32
CA ILE A 215 -26.09 20.34 10.37
C ILE A 215 -26.67 21.06 9.15
N ASP A 216 -27.64 20.42 8.49
CA ASP A 216 -28.46 20.91 7.37
C ASP A 216 -27.82 22.03 6.50
N LYS A 217 -27.19 21.62 5.40
CA LYS A 217 -26.52 22.51 4.42
C LYS A 217 -25.51 23.47 5.10
N PRO A 218 -24.46 22.93 5.74
CA PRO A 218 -23.52 23.69 6.54
C PRO A 218 -22.77 24.77 5.73
N PHE A 219 -22.69 24.68 4.41
CA PHE A 219 -21.96 25.65 3.58
C PHE A 219 -22.88 26.50 2.67
N SER A 220 -24.18 26.57 2.95
CA SER A 220 -25.10 27.42 2.19
C SER A 220 -24.65 28.88 2.19
N GLY A 221 -24.52 29.48 1.01
CA GLY A 221 -24.05 30.87 0.83
C GLY A 221 -22.52 31.03 0.77
N LEU A 222 -21.75 29.94 0.83
CA LEU A 222 -20.29 29.92 0.68
C LEU A 222 -19.88 29.27 -0.65
N ASP A 223 -20.59 29.60 -1.73
CA ASP A 223 -20.49 28.93 -3.03
C ASP A 223 -19.12 29.16 -3.73
N LEU A 224 -18.37 30.19 -3.31
CA LEU A 224 -17.04 30.53 -3.84
C LEU A 224 -15.90 29.79 -3.16
N LEU A 225 -16.18 28.89 -2.21
CA LEU A 225 -15.15 28.18 -1.47
C LEU A 225 -14.34 27.26 -2.41
N GLU A 226 -13.02 27.45 -2.41
CA GLU A 226 -12.06 26.69 -3.22
C GLU A 226 -11.21 25.73 -2.36
N VAL A 227 -10.94 26.11 -1.11
CA VAL A 227 -10.13 25.33 -0.17
C VAL A 227 -10.85 25.19 1.16
N LEU A 228 -11.07 23.95 1.58
CA LEU A 228 -11.61 23.60 2.88
C LEU A 228 -10.70 22.60 3.59
N ASP A 229 -10.19 23.01 4.76
CA ASP A 229 -9.34 22.17 5.60
C ASP A 229 -9.98 21.98 6.97
N LEU A 230 -10.26 20.72 7.30
CA LEU A 230 -10.85 20.23 8.55
C LEU A 230 -9.98 19.12 9.17
N HIS A 231 -8.72 18.99 8.73
CA HIS A 231 -7.78 17.98 9.21
C HIS A 231 -7.74 17.93 10.75
N ARG A 232 -7.84 16.74 11.34
CA ARG A 232 -7.82 16.55 12.80
C ARG A 232 -8.87 17.37 13.57
N THR A 233 -10.03 17.58 12.96
CA THR A 233 -11.20 18.13 13.65
C THR A 233 -12.32 17.10 13.66
N LYS A 234 -12.81 16.71 14.83
CA LYS A 234 -13.90 15.72 14.91
C LYS A 234 -15.18 16.29 14.29
N LEU A 235 -15.73 15.60 13.29
CA LEU A 235 -16.95 16.03 12.62
C LEU A 235 -18.17 15.29 13.16
N ILE A 236 -19.16 16.02 13.66
CA ILE A 236 -20.47 15.46 13.99
C ILE A 236 -21.41 15.68 12.82
N LEU A 237 -21.75 14.59 12.12
CA LEU A 237 -22.67 14.63 10.99
C LEU A 237 -24.09 14.35 11.50
N VAL A 238 -24.89 15.40 11.68
CA VAL A 238 -26.31 15.28 11.97
C VAL A 238 -27.03 15.44 10.64
N PHE A 239 -27.70 14.36 10.18
CA PHE A 239 -28.33 14.23 8.85
C PHE A 239 -27.33 14.00 7.70
N TYR A 240 -27.15 12.72 7.38
CA TYR A 240 -26.14 12.13 6.50
C TYR A 240 -26.19 12.48 5.00
N PHE A 241 -27.04 13.41 4.55
CA PHE A 241 -27.26 13.61 3.11
C PHE A 241 -26.75 14.97 2.64
N GLY A 242 -25.63 14.95 1.91
CA GLY A 242 -25.24 16.06 1.04
C GLY A 242 -24.67 17.30 1.75
N SER A 243 -24.08 17.17 2.94
CA SER A 243 -23.51 18.30 3.70
C SER A 243 -22.50 19.14 2.88
N LEU A 244 -21.83 18.53 1.89
CA LEU A 244 -20.84 19.17 1.01
C LEU A 244 -21.32 19.40 -0.43
N HIS A 245 -22.58 19.04 -0.76
CA HIS A 245 -23.12 19.08 -2.13
C HIS A 245 -23.12 20.49 -2.76
N GLY A 246 -23.12 21.55 -1.95
CA GLY A 246 -23.09 22.94 -2.42
C GLY A 246 -21.73 23.42 -2.94
N LEU A 247 -20.65 22.73 -2.60
CA LEU A 247 -19.27 23.20 -2.80
C LEU A 247 -18.71 22.88 -4.20
N LYS A 248 -19.39 23.36 -5.25
CA LYS A 248 -19.06 23.06 -6.66
C LYS A 248 -17.71 23.61 -7.13
N ASN A 249 -17.22 24.68 -6.49
CA ASN A 249 -15.95 25.34 -6.83
C ASN A 249 -14.76 24.80 -6.02
N LEU A 250 -14.99 23.83 -5.14
CA LEU A 250 -13.95 23.32 -4.28
C LEU A 250 -12.89 22.57 -5.09
N LYS A 251 -11.62 22.91 -4.86
CA LYS A 251 -10.43 22.31 -5.48
C LYS A 251 -9.65 21.47 -4.48
N TYR A 252 -9.63 21.88 -3.21
CA TYR A 252 -8.92 21.19 -2.14
C TYR A 252 -9.85 20.88 -0.98
N LEU A 253 -9.92 19.60 -0.58
CA LEU A 253 -10.61 19.15 0.62
C LEU A 253 -9.69 18.27 1.46
N ASP A 254 -9.50 18.66 2.72
CA ASP A 254 -8.86 17.81 3.73
C ASP A 254 -9.81 17.57 4.90
N ILE A 255 -10.28 16.33 5.03
CA ILE A 255 -11.08 15.84 6.16
C ILE A 255 -10.38 14.63 6.79
N SER A 256 -9.04 14.60 6.74
CA SER A 256 -8.23 13.55 7.33
C SER A 256 -8.33 13.57 8.85
N TYR A 257 -8.41 12.39 9.48
CA TYR A 257 -8.49 12.21 10.93
C TYR A 257 -9.67 12.97 11.56
N THR A 258 -10.83 12.96 10.89
CA THR A 258 -12.07 13.61 11.35
C THR A 258 -13.02 12.63 12.04
N SER A 259 -12.61 11.36 12.17
CA SER A 259 -13.37 10.25 12.73
C SER A 259 -14.66 9.92 11.95
N ILE A 260 -14.66 10.18 10.65
CA ILE A 260 -15.77 9.81 9.77
C ILE A 260 -15.72 8.33 9.42
N THR A 261 -16.88 7.67 9.40
CA THR A 261 -17.07 6.38 8.75
C THR A 261 -17.90 6.57 7.48
N PHE A 262 -17.25 6.45 6.32
CA PHE A 262 -17.92 6.57 5.03
C PHE A 262 -18.79 5.36 4.73
N THR A 263 -19.96 5.61 4.15
CA THR A 263 -20.92 4.59 3.71
C THR A 263 -21.28 4.81 2.23
N ARG A 264 -22.15 3.98 1.63
CA ARG A 264 -22.56 4.08 0.20
C ARG A 264 -23.30 5.36 -0.19
N GLN A 265 -23.54 6.28 0.74
CA GLN A 265 -24.22 7.55 0.45
C GLN A 265 -23.30 8.46 -0.38
N ILE A 266 -23.90 9.32 -1.21
CA ILE A 266 -23.15 10.20 -2.11
C ILE A 266 -22.69 11.44 -1.35
N PHE A 267 -21.46 11.41 -0.82
CA PHE A 267 -20.88 12.50 -0.03
C PHE A 267 -20.34 13.66 -0.89
N PHE A 268 -19.72 13.35 -2.03
CA PHE A 268 -19.02 14.33 -2.89
C PHE A 268 -19.70 14.52 -4.25
N GLN A 269 -21.02 14.36 -4.29
CA GLN A 269 -21.77 14.57 -5.52
C GLN A 269 -21.54 15.99 -6.05
N ASN A 270 -21.30 16.11 -7.36
CA ASN A 270 -21.11 17.38 -8.07
C ASN A 270 -19.84 18.17 -7.71
N MET A 271 -18.86 17.57 -7.03
CA MET A 271 -17.56 18.17 -6.75
C MET A 271 -16.55 17.96 -7.89
N ASN A 272 -16.95 18.28 -9.12
CA ASN A 272 -16.18 17.95 -10.33
C ASN A 272 -14.87 18.74 -10.47
N ASN A 273 -14.76 19.88 -9.79
CA ASN A 273 -13.55 20.72 -9.77
C ASN A 273 -12.53 20.30 -8.70
N LEU A 274 -12.84 19.29 -7.90
CA LEU A 274 -11.98 18.83 -6.81
C LEU A 274 -10.73 18.15 -7.40
N THR A 275 -9.56 18.71 -7.11
CA THR A 275 -8.26 18.20 -7.57
C THR A 275 -7.51 17.46 -6.46
N VAL A 276 -7.68 17.88 -5.21
CA VAL A 276 -7.03 17.27 -4.04
C VAL A 276 -8.06 16.84 -3.01
N LEU A 277 -8.08 15.55 -2.71
CA LEU A 277 -8.92 14.95 -1.67
C LEU A 277 -8.05 14.18 -0.67
N LYS A 278 -8.07 14.63 0.58
CA LYS A 278 -7.38 13.96 1.69
C LYS A 278 -8.39 13.53 2.74
N ILE A 279 -8.48 12.22 2.95
CA ILE A 279 -9.41 11.59 3.89
C ILE A 279 -8.72 10.52 4.73
N ALA A 280 -7.40 10.63 4.89
CA ALA A 280 -6.58 9.69 5.66
C ALA A 280 -7.07 9.55 7.11
N GLY A 281 -6.92 8.39 7.74
CA GLY A 281 -7.28 8.19 9.14
C GLY A 281 -8.79 8.17 9.43
N ASN A 282 -9.63 8.01 8.40
CA ASN A 282 -11.06 7.73 8.53
C ASN A 282 -11.33 6.24 8.26
N SER A 283 -12.59 5.81 8.20
CA SER A 283 -12.94 4.42 7.89
C SER A 283 -14.00 4.31 6.80
N PHE A 284 -14.07 3.15 6.15
CA PHE A 284 -15.04 2.85 5.11
C PHE A 284 -15.86 1.61 5.49
N ARG A 285 -17.16 1.65 5.20
CA ARG A 285 -18.05 0.49 5.34
C ARG A 285 -18.40 -0.08 3.97
N GLY A 286 -18.08 -1.35 3.76
CA GLY A 286 -18.30 -2.02 2.47
C GLY A 286 -17.53 -1.36 1.34
N ASP A 287 -18.17 -1.20 0.18
CA ASP A 287 -17.64 -0.58 -1.04
C ASP A 287 -17.85 0.94 -1.12
N ALA A 288 -18.05 1.61 0.03
CA ALA A 288 -18.27 3.06 0.10
C ALA A 288 -17.23 3.88 -0.69
N LEU A 289 -15.97 3.43 -0.69
CA LEU A 289 -14.88 4.08 -1.42
C LEU A 289 -15.18 4.20 -2.94
N THR A 290 -15.72 3.15 -3.55
CA THR A 290 -16.06 3.13 -4.98
C THR A 290 -17.14 4.16 -5.32
N TYR A 291 -18.19 4.25 -4.50
CA TYR A 291 -19.26 5.22 -4.70
C TYR A 291 -18.81 6.65 -4.47
N LEU A 292 -17.94 6.86 -3.48
CA LEU A 292 -17.42 8.18 -3.11
C LEU A 292 -16.56 8.80 -4.21
N LEU A 293 -15.78 7.98 -4.94
CA LEU A 293 -14.90 8.44 -6.02
C LEU A 293 -15.57 8.51 -7.40
N GLN A 294 -16.76 7.93 -7.58
CA GLN A 294 -17.39 7.71 -8.89
C GLN A 294 -17.52 8.97 -9.76
N ASN A 295 -17.70 10.15 -9.17
CA ASN A 295 -17.93 11.41 -9.91
C ASN A 295 -16.77 12.41 -9.81
N LEU A 296 -15.64 12.05 -9.20
CA LEU A 296 -14.50 12.95 -8.99
C LEU A 296 -13.56 12.98 -10.21
N THR A 297 -14.12 13.39 -11.36
CA THR A 297 -13.43 13.37 -12.67
C THR A 297 -12.21 14.29 -12.77
N GLY A 298 -12.15 15.32 -11.94
CA GLY A 298 -11.04 16.27 -11.84
C GLY A 298 -9.93 15.86 -10.87
N LEU A 299 -10.06 14.73 -10.17
CA LEU A 299 -9.19 14.39 -9.05
C LEU A 299 -7.78 13.99 -9.50
N GLU A 300 -6.77 14.64 -8.93
CA GLU A 300 -5.35 14.43 -9.23
C GLU A 300 -4.61 13.81 -8.04
N VAL A 301 -4.99 14.19 -6.81
CA VAL A 301 -4.36 13.72 -5.56
C VAL A 301 -5.42 13.09 -4.67
N LEU A 302 -5.20 11.83 -4.31
CA LEU A 302 -6.02 11.10 -3.33
C LEU A 302 -5.16 10.57 -2.19
N ASP A 303 -5.46 10.99 -0.97
CA ASP A 303 -4.88 10.42 0.25
C ASP A 303 -5.94 9.68 1.07
N ILE A 304 -5.83 8.35 1.07
CA ILE A 304 -6.66 7.41 1.84
C ILE A 304 -5.76 6.53 2.73
N SER A 305 -4.65 7.09 3.20
CA SER A 305 -3.72 6.45 4.12
C SER A 305 -4.37 6.19 5.47
N HIS A 306 -3.95 5.14 6.17
CA HIS A 306 -4.42 4.84 7.53
C HIS A 306 -5.95 4.69 7.65
N CYS A 307 -6.61 4.16 6.63
CA CYS A 307 -8.07 3.99 6.61
C CYS A 307 -8.54 2.56 6.93
N GLY A 308 -7.60 1.66 7.23
CA GLY A 308 -7.90 0.25 7.50
C GLY A 308 -8.43 -0.51 6.29
N ILE A 309 -8.13 -0.06 5.07
CA ILE A 309 -8.61 -0.66 3.82
C ILE A 309 -7.92 -2.01 3.62
N GLU A 310 -8.71 -3.06 3.40
CA GLU A 310 -8.23 -4.44 3.18
C GLU A 310 -8.19 -4.82 1.70
N GLU A 311 -9.13 -4.29 0.90
CA GLU A 311 -9.22 -4.52 -0.54
C GLU A 311 -9.70 -3.25 -1.25
N ILE A 312 -9.24 -3.04 -2.49
CA ILE A 312 -9.74 -2.01 -3.39
C ILE A 312 -10.31 -2.68 -4.63
N SER A 313 -11.56 -2.36 -4.95
CA SER A 313 -12.23 -2.91 -6.12
C SER A 313 -11.64 -2.35 -7.40
N ARG A 314 -11.60 -3.17 -8.46
CA ARG A 314 -11.29 -2.71 -9.82
C ARG A 314 -12.26 -1.62 -10.32
N ARG A 315 -13.44 -1.46 -9.72
CA ARG A 315 -14.37 -0.38 -10.14
C ARG A 315 -14.08 0.96 -9.46
N THR A 316 -13.23 1.00 -8.44
CA THR A 316 -13.05 2.16 -7.55
C THR A 316 -12.55 3.40 -8.27
N PHE A 317 -11.65 3.26 -9.25
CA PHE A 317 -11.01 4.39 -9.94
C PHE A 317 -11.61 4.70 -11.32
N THR A 318 -12.72 4.06 -11.70
CA THR A 318 -13.36 4.24 -13.02
C THR A 318 -13.77 5.70 -13.30
N GLY A 319 -14.15 6.44 -12.26
CA GLY A 319 -14.54 7.85 -12.35
C GLY A 319 -13.40 8.86 -12.23
N THR A 320 -12.18 8.45 -11.89
CA THR A 320 -11.07 9.33 -11.48
C THR A 320 -9.89 9.24 -12.45
N GLN A 321 -10.14 9.60 -13.71
CA GLN A 321 -9.22 9.40 -14.83
C GLN A 321 -8.02 10.38 -14.87
N LYS A 322 -7.87 11.25 -13.87
CA LYS A 322 -6.78 12.24 -13.78
C LYS A 322 -5.85 12.03 -12.58
N ILE A 323 -6.04 10.94 -11.83
CA ILE A 323 -5.23 10.67 -10.62
C ILE A 323 -3.76 10.53 -11.00
N GLN A 324 -2.93 11.32 -10.34
CA GLN A 324 -1.47 11.34 -10.48
C GLN A 324 -0.79 10.86 -9.20
N HIS A 325 -1.35 11.19 -8.03
CA HIS A 325 -0.75 10.85 -6.74
C HIS A 325 -1.77 10.08 -5.88
N LEU A 326 -1.42 8.83 -5.54
CA LEU A 326 -2.25 7.94 -4.75
C LEU A 326 -1.51 7.49 -3.49
N TYR A 327 -2.02 7.90 -2.33
CA TYR A 327 -1.48 7.53 -1.03
C TYR A 327 -2.40 6.50 -0.34
N LEU A 328 -1.86 5.30 -0.16
CA LEU A 328 -2.47 4.11 0.42
C LEU A 328 -1.69 3.59 1.63
N SER A 329 -0.75 4.39 2.14
CA SER A 329 0.15 4.02 3.22
C SER A 329 -0.61 3.60 4.48
N ARG A 330 -0.07 2.64 5.25
CA ARG A 330 -0.63 2.21 6.55
C ARG A 330 -2.07 1.67 6.45
N ASN A 331 -2.42 0.99 5.37
CA ASN A 331 -3.65 0.21 5.26
C ASN A 331 -3.35 -1.28 5.52
N LYS A 332 -4.25 -2.18 5.12
CA LYS A 332 -4.13 -3.63 5.30
C LYS A 332 -4.15 -4.37 3.95
N LEU A 333 -3.80 -3.69 2.87
CA LEU A 333 -3.86 -4.25 1.53
C LEU A 333 -2.92 -5.46 1.41
N MET A 334 -3.42 -6.53 0.83
CA MET A 334 -2.61 -7.72 0.50
C MET A 334 -2.34 -7.84 -1.00
N ILE A 335 -3.25 -7.29 -1.82
CA ILE A 335 -3.23 -7.38 -3.29
C ILE A 335 -3.39 -5.99 -3.91
N LEU A 336 -2.86 -5.82 -5.12
CA LEU A 336 -2.87 -4.56 -5.87
C LEU A 336 -3.43 -4.71 -7.30
N ASP A 337 -4.33 -5.66 -7.52
CA ASP A 337 -4.92 -5.97 -8.84
C ASP A 337 -5.60 -4.77 -9.52
N PHE A 338 -6.08 -3.80 -8.75
CA PHE A 338 -6.68 -2.57 -9.28
C PHE A 338 -5.68 -1.70 -10.06
N LEU A 339 -4.37 -1.93 -9.92
CA LEU A 339 -3.35 -1.19 -10.67
C LEU A 339 -3.28 -1.59 -12.14
N ALA A 340 -3.73 -2.81 -12.50
CA ALA A 340 -3.68 -3.33 -13.87
C ALA A 340 -4.78 -2.74 -14.76
N GLN A 341 -5.18 -1.50 -14.51
CA GLN A 341 -6.33 -0.83 -15.12
C GLN A 341 -5.89 0.40 -15.90
N PRO A 342 -6.41 0.59 -17.13
CA PRO A 342 -6.00 1.69 -17.99
C PRO A 342 -6.35 3.07 -17.41
N GLU A 343 -7.38 3.15 -16.55
CA GLU A 343 -7.80 4.40 -15.89
C GLU A 343 -6.72 4.99 -14.98
N LEU A 344 -5.77 4.18 -14.50
CA LEU A 344 -4.66 4.61 -13.66
C LEU A 344 -3.37 4.92 -14.42
N ASN A 345 -3.36 4.87 -15.75
CA ASN A 345 -2.19 5.25 -16.56
C ASN A 345 -1.58 6.64 -16.26
N PRO A 346 -2.36 7.67 -15.85
CA PRO A 346 -1.82 8.96 -15.45
C PRO A 346 -1.05 8.95 -14.11
N LEU A 347 -1.12 7.86 -13.34
CA LEU A 347 -0.50 7.76 -12.03
C LEU A 347 1.02 7.90 -12.12
N THR A 348 1.56 8.88 -11.38
CA THR A 348 3.00 9.17 -11.30
C THR A 348 3.60 8.76 -9.97
N SER A 349 2.81 8.79 -8.89
CA SER A 349 3.26 8.44 -7.55
C SER A 349 2.27 7.52 -6.84
N LEU A 350 2.78 6.39 -6.35
CA LEU A 350 2.02 5.39 -5.61
C LEU A 350 2.73 5.06 -4.29
N TYR A 351 2.05 5.31 -3.17
CA TYR A 351 2.57 5.00 -1.85
C TYR A 351 1.73 3.90 -1.21
N VAL A 352 2.27 2.69 -1.08
CA VAL A 352 1.61 1.53 -0.44
C VAL A 352 2.45 1.02 0.74
N ASP A 353 3.33 1.84 1.29
CA ASP A 353 4.18 1.47 2.42
C ASP A 353 3.34 1.09 3.65
N LYS A 354 3.86 0.17 4.46
CA LYS A 354 3.21 -0.30 5.70
C LYS A 354 1.83 -0.91 5.45
N ASN A 355 1.70 -1.73 4.42
CA ASN A 355 0.55 -2.60 4.17
C ASN A 355 0.92 -4.06 4.51
N SER A 356 0.09 -5.00 4.05
CA SER A 356 0.27 -6.45 4.22
C SER A 356 0.62 -7.14 2.91
N ILE A 357 1.27 -6.44 1.97
CA ILE A 357 1.57 -6.94 0.64
C ILE A 357 2.70 -7.97 0.74
N ALA A 358 2.39 -9.23 0.41
CA ALA A 358 3.40 -10.29 0.35
C ALA A 358 3.99 -10.46 -1.04
N SER A 359 3.18 -10.32 -2.09
CA SER A 359 3.62 -10.45 -3.48
C SER A 359 2.72 -9.65 -4.41
N ILE A 360 3.24 -9.30 -5.59
CA ILE A 360 2.45 -8.74 -6.69
C ILE A 360 2.55 -9.72 -7.87
N PRO A 361 1.41 -10.24 -8.39
CA PRO A 361 1.42 -11.16 -9.51
C PRO A 361 2.06 -10.56 -10.78
N LEU A 362 2.71 -11.40 -11.59
CA LEU A 362 3.38 -10.98 -12.83
C LEU A 362 2.47 -10.18 -13.78
N HIS A 363 1.21 -10.59 -13.92
CA HIS A 363 0.27 -9.89 -14.80
C HIS A 363 -0.06 -8.47 -14.33
N VAL A 364 0.03 -8.18 -13.02
CA VAL A 364 -0.13 -6.82 -12.48
C VAL A 364 1.13 -6.02 -12.72
N LEU A 365 2.31 -6.62 -12.48
CA LEU A 365 3.61 -5.99 -12.73
C LEU A 365 3.79 -5.55 -14.19
N GLN A 366 3.33 -6.38 -15.15
CA GLN A 366 3.38 -6.09 -16.58
C GLN A 366 2.42 -4.97 -17.01
N ASN A 367 1.38 -4.70 -16.22
CA ASN A 367 0.35 -3.71 -16.52
C ASN A 367 0.34 -2.56 -15.49
N LEU A 368 1.46 -2.31 -14.81
CA LEU A 368 1.59 -1.14 -13.94
C LEU A 368 1.43 0.16 -14.76
N PRO A 369 0.95 1.25 -14.14
CA PRO A 369 0.85 2.54 -14.80
C PRO A 369 2.16 2.96 -15.47
N THR A 370 2.10 3.30 -16.76
CA THR A 370 3.30 3.57 -17.57
C THR A 370 4.05 4.84 -17.16
N ASN A 371 3.36 5.78 -16.51
CA ASN A 371 3.93 7.06 -16.09
C ASN A 371 4.45 7.04 -14.64
N LEU A 372 4.50 5.86 -14.00
CA LEU A 372 4.88 5.73 -12.61
C LEU A 372 6.37 6.08 -12.41
N LEU A 373 6.62 7.13 -11.63
CA LEU A 373 7.96 7.63 -11.30
C LEU A 373 8.34 7.30 -9.85
N GLU A 374 7.35 7.25 -8.96
CA GLU A 374 7.54 7.00 -7.54
C GLU A 374 6.66 5.84 -7.08
N PHE A 375 7.27 4.80 -6.53
CA PHE A 375 6.57 3.67 -5.93
C PHE A 375 7.18 3.34 -4.57
N ASP A 376 6.40 3.48 -3.49
CA ASP A 376 6.85 3.10 -2.15
C ASP A 376 6.20 1.79 -1.69
N LEU A 377 7.00 0.71 -1.65
CA LEU A 377 6.64 -0.62 -1.16
C LEU A 377 7.21 -0.91 0.24
N SER A 378 7.88 0.06 0.88
CA SER A 378 8.61 -0.18 2.11
C SER A 378 7.74 -0.68 3.27
N PHE A 379 8.35 -1.41 4.19
CA PHE A 379 7.67 -1.95 5.37
C PHE A 379 6.45 -2.83 5.07
N ASN A 380 6.46 -3.55 3.95
CA ASN A 380 5.53 -4.64 3.65
C ASN A 380 6.20 -6.00 3.93
N PRO A 381 5.44 -7.03 4.32
CA PRO A 381 5.98 -8.36 4.60
C PRO A 381 6.17 -9.18 3.31
N ILE A 382 7.19 -8.83 2.51
CA ILE A 382 7.42 -9.43 1.18
C ILE A 382 7.77 -10.92 1.29
N ASP A 383 7.05 -11.79 0.60
CA ASP A 383 7.34 -13.23 0.56
C ASP A 383 8.56 -13.50 -0.34
N CYS A 384 9.72 -13.65 0.28
CA CYS A 384 10.97 -13.99 -0.40
C CYS A 384 11.16 -15.51 -0.47
N SER A 385 10.40 -16.16 -1.33
CA SER A 385 10.50 -17.59 -1.60
C SER A 385 10.58 -17.86 -3.10
N CYS A 386 10.98 -19.08 -3.48
CA CYS A 386 11.12 -19.45 -4.90
C CYS A 386 9.80 -19.40 -5.70
N SER A 387 8.64 -19.26 -5.05
CA SER A 387 7.35 -19.04 -5.72
C SER A 387 7.15 -17.60 -6.20
N GLN A 388 7.83 -16.62 -5.60
CA GLN A 388 7.65 -15.18 -5.87
C GLN A 388 8.82 -14.54 -6.63
N THR A 389 9.61 -15.34 -7.34
CA THR A 389 10.82 -14.88 -8.05
C THR A 389 10.58 -13.73 -9.03
N ASP A 390 9.44 -13.69 -9.72
CA ASP A 390 9.09 -12.62 -10.65
C ASP A 390 9.00 -11.25 -9.95
N PHE A 391 8.37 -11.21 -8.77
CA PHE A 391 8.22 -9.97 -8.02
C PHE A 391 9.54 -9.49 -7.42
N ILE A 392 10.35 -10.42 -6.89
CA ILE A 392 11.67 -10.09 -6.33
C ILE A 392 12.63 -9.61 -7.44
N SER A 393 12.59 -10.26 -8.60
CA SER A 393 13.33 -9.82 -9.80
C SER A 393 12.89 -8.42 -10.22
N TRP A 394 11.59 -8.16 -10.24
CA TRP A 394 11.05 -6.84 -10.56
C TRP A 394 11.53 -5.76 -9.57
N ILE A 395 11.52 -6.04 -8.25
CA ILE A 395 12.05 -5.12 -7.23
C ILE A 395 13.52 -4.81 -7.52
N THR A 396 14.32 -5.84 -7.81
CA THR A 396 15.76 -5.70 -8.05
C THR A 396 16.08 -4.90 -9.32
N GLN A 397 15.25 -5.03 -10.36
CA GLN A 397 15.43 -4.34 -11.64
C GLN A 397 14.94 -2.88 -11.62
N ASN A 398 13.95 -2.56 -10.77
CA ASN A 398 13.25 -1.26 -10.77
C ASN A 398 13.62 -0.37 -9.56
N GLN A 399 14.88 -0.42 -9.12
CA GLN A 399 15.36 0.34 -7.94
C GLN A 399 15.22 1.86 -8.08
N ASN A 400 15.24 2.38 -9.30
CA ASN A 400 15.15 3.79 -9.66
C ASN A 400 13.77 4.41 -9.36
N ILE A 401 12.69 3.65 -9.47
CA ILE A 401 11.33 4.14 -9.15
C ILE A 401 10.96 3.95 -7.67
N LEU A 402 11.71 3.10 -6.96
CA LEU A 402 11.42 2.76 -5.56
C LEU A 402 11.89 3.87 -4.62
N LYS A 403 11.01 4.39 -3.76
CA LYS A 403 11.34 5.54 -2.87
C LYS A 403 12.21 5.15 -1.67
N GLN A 404 11.94 4.01 -1.04
CA GLN A 404 12.71 3.51 0.11
C GLN A 404 13.12 2.03 -0.07
N PRO A 405 13.91 1.70 -1.11
CA PRO A 405 14.25 0.31 -1.42
C PRO A 405 14.99 -0.41 -0.28
N LYS A 406 15.77 0.34 0.51
CA LYS A 406 16.50 -0.17 1.69
C LYS A 406 15.58 -0.70 2.79
N ASN A 407 14.31 -0.30 2.79
CA ASN A 407 13.30 -0.66 3.78
C ASN A 407 12.30 -1.69 3.23
N ILE A 408 12.65 -2.39 2.15
CA ILE A 408 11.88 -3.51 1.60
C ILE A 408 12.49 -4.81 2.14
N PHE A 409 11.83 -5.38 3.14
CA PHE A 409 12.29 -6.55 3.85
C PHE A 409 11.47 -7.79 3.51
N CYS A 410 12.11 -8.95 3.55
CA CYS A 410 11.42 -10.22 3.45
C CYS A 410 10.62 -10.51 4.72
N LYS A 411 9.46 -11.15 4.56
CA LYS A 411 8.69 -11.71 5.66
C LYS A 411 9.52 -12.78 6.34
N THR A 412 9.84 -12.54 7.61
CA THR A 412 10.55 -13.51 8.43
C THR A 412 9.75 -13.81 9.69
N PHE A 413 10.05 -14.96 10.30
CA PHE A 413 9.47 -15.37 11.57
C PHE A 413 10.09 -14.63 12.77
N SER A 414 11.17 -13.84 12.55
CA SER A 414 11.83 -13.06 13.60
C SER A 414 11.77 -11.57 13.30
N PRO A 415 11.23 -10.72 14.20
CA PRO A 415 11.10 -9.28 14.00
C PRO A 415 12.44 -8.52 13.95
N SER A 416 13.57 -9.18 14.18
CA SER A 416 14.93 -8.62 14.19
C SER A 416 15.74 -8.88 12.92
N SER A 417 15.19 -9.54 11.91
CA SER A 417 15.96 -9.83 10.69
C SER A 417 15.84 -8.70 9.68
N ASP A 418 16.96 -8.03 9.41
CA ASP A 418 17.08 -6.99 8.39
C ASP A 418 17.28 -7.56 6.97
N PHE A 419 16.76 -8.77 6.68
CA PHE A 419 16.98 -9.43 5.39
C PHE A 419 16.17 -8.74 4.29
N ARG A 420 16.86 -8.06 3.37
CA ARG A 420 16.22 -7.27 2.30
C ARG A 420 15.79 -8.15 1.15
N ALA A 421 14.72 -7.75 0.48
CA ALA A 421 14.23 -8.47 -0.71
C ALA A 421 15.27 -8.53 -1.84
N THR A 422 16.10 -7.50 -1.97
CA THR A 422 17.19 -7.44 -2.97
C THR A 422 18.34 -8.39 -2.69
N ASP A 423 18.48 -8.86 -1.44
CA ASP A 423 19.56 -9.75 -1.03
C ASP A 423 19.17 -11.23 -1.22
N PHE A 424 17.95 -11.49 -1.70
CA PHE A 424 17.44 -12.83 -1.96
C PHE A 424 18.09 -13.45 -3.21
N ASP A 425 18.66 -14.64 -3.04
CA ASP A 425 19.30 -15.40 -4.12
C ASP A 425 18.26 -16.08 -5.03
N ILE A 426 17.88 -15.35 -6.10
CA ILE A 426 16.98 -15.84 -7.15
C ILE A 426 17.64 -16.95 -7.98
N ASP A 427 18.96 -16.90 -8.18
CA ASP A 427 19.68 -17.83 -9.05
C ASP A 427 19.62 -19.26 -8.50
N SER A 428 19.74 -19.42 -7.18
CA SER A 428 19.54 -20.71 -6.52
C SER A 428 18.17 -21.34 -6.83
N CYS A 429 17.10 -20.53 -6.90
CA CYS A 429 15.76 -21.01 -7.25
C CYS A 429 15.66 -21.44 -8.71
N VAL A 430 16.22 -20.63 -9.62
CA VAL A 430 16.23 -20.93 -11.07
C VAL A 430 17.07 -22.16 -11.37
N HIS A 431 18.23 -22.31 -10.73
CA HIS A 431 19.09 -23.49 -10.85
C HIS A 431 18.38 -24.76 -10.39
N LYS A 432 17.72 -24.75 -9.23
CA LYS A 432 16.92 -25.89 -8.77
C LYS A 432 15.82 -26.24 -9.76
N LYS A 433 15.06 -25.24 -10.26
CA LYS A 433 14.00 -25.47 -11.24
C LYS A 433 14.53 -26.05 -12.55
N ARG A 434 15.63 -25.50 -13.09
CA ARG A 434 16.30 -26.00 -14.30
C ARG A 434 16.82 -27.43 -14.10
N LEU A 435 17.48 -27.71 -12.98
CA LEU A 435 17.99 -29.04 -12.66
C LEU A 435 16.85 -30.06 -12.60
N THR A 436 15.74 -29.73 -11.94
CA THR A 436 14.56 -30.62 -11.87
C THR A 436 13.98 -30.91 -13.26
N ILE A 437 13.91 -29.90 -14.15
CA ILE A 437 13.46 -30.08 -15.54
C ILE A 437 14.44 -30.96 -16.32
N VAL A 438 15.75 -30.74 -16.17
CA VAL A 438 16.76 -31.56 -16.86
C VAL A 438 16.69 -33.02 -16.39
N LEU A 439 16.59 -33.25 -15.07
CA LEU A 439 16.49 -34.60 -14.51
C LEU A 439 15.19 -35.31 -14.95
N SER A 440 14.07 -34.61 -15.02
CA SER A 440 12.80 -35.21 -15.46
C SER A 440 12.83 -35.56 -16.96
N VAL A 441 13.41 -34.70 -17.80
CA VAL A 441 13.60 -34.98 -19.23
C VAL A 441 14.56 -36.17 -19.43
N CYS A 442 15.69 -36.20 -18.72
CA CYS A 442 16.63 -37.32 -18.77
C CYS A 442 15.98 -38.64 -18.35
N PHE A 443 15.17 -38.64 -17.28
CA PHE A 443 14.44 -39.84 -16.84
C PHE A 443 13.48 -40.35 -17.91
N VAL A 444 12.71 -39.47 -18.56
CA VAL A 444 11.80 -39.84 -19.65
C VAL A 444 12.58 -40.44 -20.82
N ILE A 445 13.72 -39.85 -21.20
CA ILE A 445 14.57 -40.39 -22.27
C ILE A 445 15.08 -41.80 -21.92
N VAL A 446 15.56 -42.00 -20.69
CA VAL A 446 16.02 -43.32 -20.23
C VAL A 446 14.90 -44.35 -20.27
N VAL A 447 13.68 -44.01 -19.81
CA VAL A 447 12.53 -44.91 -19.87
C VAL A 447 12.16 -45.27 -21.32
N VAL A 448 12.20 -44.30 -22.24
CA VAL A 448 11.95 -44.54 -23.67
C VAL A 448 13.02 -45.46 -24.26
N LEU A 449 14.29 -45.21 -23.97
CA LEU A 449 15.41 -46.05 -24.44
C LEU A 449 15.31 -47.47 -23.88
N LEU A 450 15.03 -47.64 -22.59
CA LEU A 450 14.80 -48.94 -21.97
C LEU A 450 13.62 -49.66 -22.60
N SER A 451 12.51 -48.96 -22.87
CA SER A 451 11.35 -49.53 -23.54
C SER A 451 11.69 -50.00 -24.96
N LEU A 452 12.45 -49.20 -25.71
CA LEU A 452 12.94 -49.57 -27.04
C LEU A 452 13.90 -50.77 -27.00
N LEU A 453 14.78 -50.82 -25.99
CA LEU A 453 15.68 -51.97 -25.78
C LEU A 453 14.88 -53.23 -25.42
N VAL A 454 13.91 -53.13 -24.50
CA VAL A 454 13.01 -54.23 -24.14
C VAL A 454 12.24 -54.71 -25.35
N TYR A 455 11.70 -53.80 -26.17
CA TYR A 455 10.99 -54.14 -27.41
C TYR A 455 11.92 -54.84 -28.41
N ARG A 456 13.11 -54.28 -28.67
CA ARG A 456 14.10 -54.86 -29.60
C ARG A 456 14.59 -56.23 -29.18
N PHE A 457 14.81 -56.41 -27.87
CA PHE A 457 15.36 -57.65 -27.30
C PHE A 457 14.30 -58.53 -26.66
N GLN A 458 13.00 -58.30 -26.92
CA GLN A 458 11.90 -59.01 -26.26
C GLN A 458 12.03 -60.54 -26.34
N PHE A 459 12.44 -61.07 -27.50
CA PHE A 459 12.61 -62.51 -27.70
C PHE A 459 13.81 -63.06 -26.91
N TYR A 460 14.91 -62.32 -26.86
CA TYR A 460 16.10 -62.69 -26.06
C TYR A 460 15.82 -62.60 -24.57
N LEU A 461 15.10 -61.56 -24.13
CA LEU A 461 14.67 -61.40 -22.73
C LEU A 461 13.71 -62.51 -22.33
N GLN A 462 12.77 -62.89 -23.20
CA GLN A 462 11.86 -64.01 -22.96
C GLN A 462 12.63 -65.35 -22.90
N TYR A 463 13.59 -65.57 -23.79
CA TYR A 463 14.47 -66.73 -23.76
C TYR A 463 15.36 -66.79 -22.50
N CYS A 464 15.96 -65.67 -22.10
CA CYS A 464 16.70 -65.55 -20.85
C CYS A 464 15.81 -65.78 -19.63
N CYS A 465 14.56 -65.29 -19.62
CA CYS A 465 13.59 -65.56 -18.56
C CYS A 465 13.23 -67.05 -18.48
N ILE A 466 13.18 -67.75 -19.61
CA ILE A 466 12.98 -69.22 -19.65
C ILE A 466 14.21 -69.93 -19.07
N LEU A 467 15.42 -69.54 -19.45
CA LEU A 467 16.67 -70.09 -18.92
C LEU A 467 16.86 -69.79 -17.41
N LEU A 468 16.58 -68.57 -16.96
CA LEU A 468 16.68 -68.13 -15.56
C LEU A 468 15.60 -68.74 -14.68
N ARG A 469 14.42 -69.06 -15.23
CA ARG A 469 13.42 -69.86 -14.52
C ARG A 469 13.89 -71.28 -14.24
N GLY A 470 15.03 -71.69 -14.82
CA GLY A 470 15.63 -72.99 -14.62
C GLY A 470 14.75 -74.07 -15.23
N TYR A 471 15.36 -75.00 -15.94
CA TYR A 471 14.75 -76.29 -16.21
C TYR A 471 14.48 -76.95 -14.85
N ARG A 472 13.30 -76.69 -14.26
CA ARG A 472 12.81 -77.40 -13.09
C ARG A 472 12.67 -78.85 -13.54
N SER A 473 13.62 -79.72 -13.15
CA SER A 473 13.33 -81.15 -13.12
C SER A 473 12.02 -81.33 -12.35
N PRO A 474 10.98 -81.94 -12.93
CA PRO A 474 9.79 -82.28 -12.19
C PRO A 474 10.23 -83.14 -11.00
N GLY A 475 9.90 -82.70 -9.79
CA GLY A 475 10.02 -83.56 -8.61
C GLY A 475 9.18 -84.82 -8.85
N GLN A 476 9.71 -85.98 -8.42
CA GLN A 476 9.13 -87.32 -8.56
C GLN A 476 7.63 -87.31 -8.85
N GLN A 477 7.30 -87.28 -10.14
CA GLN A 477 5.96 -87.52 -10.62
C GLN A 477 5.76 -89.04 -10.49
N GLU A 478 4.67 -89.47 -9.85
CA GLU A 478 4.31 -90.89 -9.81
C GLU A 478 4.19 -91.37 -11.26
N CYS A 479 5.24 -92.01 -11.77
CA CYS A 479 5.23 -92.54 -13.12
C CYS A 479 4.25 -93.70 -13.16
N SER A 480 3.21 -93.60 -13.99
CA SER A 480 2.25 -94.68 -14.24
C SER A 480 2.89 -95.86 -14.97
N TYR A 481 4.06 -95.64 -15.59
CA TYR A 481 4.78 -96.63 -16.38
C TYR A 481 6.27 -96.68 -15.97
N ASP A 482 6.88 -97.86 -16.10
CA ASP A 482 8.30 -98.05 -15.84
C ASP A 482 9.15 -97.58 -17.01
N ALA A 483 8.70 -97.80 -18.25
CA ALA A 483 9.37 -97.29 -19.44
C ALA A 483 8.42 -96.92 -20.58
N PHE A 484 8.72 -95.81 -21.27
CA PHE A 484 8.11 -95.45 -22.54
C PHE A 484 8.95 -95.99 -23.68
N VAL A 485 8.34 -96.72 -24.62
CA VAL A 485 9.06 -97.28 -25.77
C VAL A 485 8.84 -96.41 -27.00
N ILE A 486 9.96 -95.93 -27.56
CA ILE A 486 9.99 -95.18 -28.81
C ILE A 486 10.47 -96.13 -29.90
N PHE A 487 9.63 -96.37 -30.90
CA PHE A 487 9.92 -97.27 -32.02
C PHE A 487 9.24 -96.75 -33.31
N SER A 488 9.62 -97.32 -34.45
CA SER A 488 8.98 -97.00 -35.73
C SER A 488 7.67 -97.77 -35.87
N SER A 489 6.62 -97.19 -36.45
CA SER A 489 5.35 -97.90 -36.68
C SER A 489 5.51 -99.16 -37.53
N TYR A 490 6.59 -99.26 -38.32
CA TYR A 490 6.91 -100.46 -39.09
C TYR A 490 7.41 -101.63 -38.23
N ASP A 491 7.91 -101.36 -37.02
CA ASP A 491 8.42 -102.38 -36.07
C ASP A 491 7.38 -102.79 -35.02
N GLU A 492 6.14 -102.28 -35.12
CA GLU A 492 5.08 -102.47 -34.13
C GLU A 492 4.80 -103.94 -33.81
N VAL A 493 4.74 -104.80 -34.84
CA VAL A 493 4.46 -106.23 -34.66
C VAL A 493 5.53 -106.90 -33.81
N TRP A 494 6.81 -106.56 -34.03
CA TRP A 494 7.92 -107.09 -33.24
C TRP A 494 7.91 -106.54 -31.81
N VAL A 495 7.65 -105.24 -31.65
CA VAL A 495 7.58 -104.61 -30.33
C VAL A 495 6.46 -105.21 -29.47
N MET A 496 5.30 -105.52 -30.05
CA MET A 496 4.18 -106.13 -29.29
C MET A 496 4.46 -107.58 -28.91
N ASN A 497 4.90 -108.41 -29.88
CA ASN A 497 4.99 -109.84 -29.67
C ASN A 497 6.29 -110.29 -29.00
N GLU A 498 7.37 -109.53 -29.13
CA GLU A 498 8.66 -109.90 -28.55
C GLU A 498 9.00 -108.99 -27.38
N LEU A 499 9.02 -107.67 -27.58
CA LEU A 499 9.51 -106.76 -26.54
C LEU A 499 8.51 -106.59 -25.39
N MET A 500 7.25 -106.29 -25.69
CA MET A 500 6.21 -106.12 -24.66
C MET A 500 5.95 -107.45 -23.96
N GLU A 501 5.73 -108.54 -24.72
CA GLU A 501 5.38 -109.84 -24.13
C GLU A 501 6.44 -110.33 -23.12
N ASN A 502 7.73 -110.17 -23.43
CA ASN A 502 8.81 -110.59 -22.52
C ASN A 502 9.03 -109.64 -21.32
N LEU A 503 8.75 -108.34 -21.47
CA LEU A 503 8.98 -107.35 -20.41
C LEU A 503 7.78 -107.17 -19.47
N GLU A 504 6.55 -107.18 -19.98
CA GLU A 504 5.34 -107.06 -19.16
C GLU A 504 5.01 -108.38 -18.43
N ASN A 505 5.30 -109.55 -19.03
CA ASN A 505 5.10 -110.86 -18.38
C ASN A 505 6.36 -111.41 -17.69
N GLY A 506 7.46 -110.67 -17.69
CA GLY A 506 8.68 -111.03 -16.98
C GLY A 506 8.52 -110.98 -15.44
N VAL A 507 9.50 -111.50 -14.71
CA VAL A 507 9.55 -111.39 -13.24
C VAL A 507 10.81 -110.64 -12.81
N PRO A 508 10.71 -109.41 -12.25
CA PRO A 508 9.48 -108.65 -12.01
C PRO A 508 8.86 -108.07 -13.32
N PRO A 509 7.53 -107.89 -13.38
CA PRO A 509 6.88 -107.32 -14.56
C PRO A 509 7.19 -105.82 -14.69
N ILE A 510 7.47 -105.37 -15.91
CA ILE A 510 7.80 -103.97 -16.22
C ILE A 510 6.65 -103.37 -17.03
N GLN A 511 5.98 -102.34 -16.52
CA GLN A 511 4.82 -101.74 -17.20
C GLN A 511 5.27 -100.75 -18.28
N LEU A 512 4.92 -100.99 -19.54
CA LEU A 512 5.36 -100.16 -20.68
C LEU A 512 4.28 -99.17 -21.12
N CYS A 513 4.70 -97.97 -21.52
CA CYS A 513 3.86 -97.00 -22.24
C CYS A 513 4.15 -97.13 -23.74
N LEU A 514 3.13 -97.43 -24.55
CA LEU A 514 3.24 -97.55 -26.01
C LEU A 514 2.29 -96.59 -26.72
N HIS A 515 2.78 -95.92 -27.77
CA HIS A 515 2.02 -94.88 -28.45
C HIS A 515 0.71 -95.34 -29.11
N MET A 516 0.56 -96.63 -29.46
CA MET A 516 -0.69 -97.16 -30.03
C MET A 516 -1.72 -97.58 -28.98
N ARG A 517 -1.29 -97.82 -27.73
CA ARG A 517 -2.13 -98.36 -26.66
C ARG A 517 -2.49 -97.30 -25.63
N ASP A 518 -1.49 -96.53 -25.20
CA ASP A 518 -1.55 -95.71 -24.00
C ASP A 518 -1.77 -94.21 -24.30
N PHE A 519 -1.70 -93.80 -25.57
CA PHE A 519 -1.91 -92.40 -25.94
C PHE A 519 -3.38 -92.02 -25.94
N GLN A 520 -3.69 -90.87 -25.34
CA GLN A 520 -5.07 -90.37 -25.27
C GLN A 520 -5.53 -89.86 -26.64
N ALA A 521 -6.62 -90.45 -27.14
CA ALA A 521 -7.27 -90.01 -28.37
C ALA A 521 -7.76 -88.56 -28.25
N GLY A 522 -7.47 -87.73 -29.26
CA GLY A 522 -7.83 -86.31 -29.30
C GLY A 522 -6.75 -85.34 -28.81
N LYS A 523 -5.68 -85.81 -28.14
CA LYS A 523 -4.46 -85.01 -27.87
C LYS A 523 -3.51 -85.04 -29.07
N SER A 524 -2.69 -83.99 -29.24
CA SER A 524 -1.65 -83.97 -30.27
C SER A 524 -0.57 -85.01 -29.97
N ILE A 525 0.02 -85.61 -31.00
CA ILE A 525 1.08 -86.62 -30.85
C ILE A 525 2.24 -86.09 -30.00
N ALA A 526 2.63 -84.83 -30.21
CA ALA A 526 3.71 -84.19 -29.42
C ALA A 526 3.35 -84.05 -27.93
N SER A 527 2.11 -83.67 -27.60
CA SER A 527 1.66 -83.59 -26.19
C SER A 527 1.55 -84.98 -25.57
N ASN A 528 1.03 -85.99 -26.30
CA ASN A 528 1.00 -87.37 -25.79
C ASN A 528 2.41 -87.94 -25.53
N ILE A 529 3.37 -87.70 -26.42
CA ILE A 529 4.77 -88.11 -26.22
C ILE A 529 5.36 -87.44 -24.98
N ILE A 530 5.13 -86.15 -24.78
CA ILE A 530 5.70 -85.42 -23.64
C ILE A 530 4.99 -85.84 -22.34
N ASP A 531 3.67 -85.76 -22.30
CA ASP A 531 2.90 -85.89 -21.06
C ASP A 531 2.75 -87.35 -20.61
N GLU A 532 2.32 -88.25 -21.50
CA GLU A 532 2.05 -89.66 -21.17
C GLU A 532 3.30 -90.54 -21.35
N GLY A 533 4.12 -90.24 -22.36
CA GLY A 533 5.35 -90.99 -22.64
C GLY A 533 6.51 -90.59 -21.73
N ILE A 534 7.12 -89.43 -21.99
CA ILE A 534 8.37 -88.98 -21.36
C ILE A 534 8.15 -88.64 -19.88
N MET A 535 7.10 -87.88 -19.55
CA MET A 535 6.83 -87.47 -18.16
C MET A 535 6.11 -88.57 -17.37
N GLY A 536 5.33 -89.42 -18.04
CA GLY A 536 4.59 -90.53 -17.42
C GLY A 536 5.43 -91.80 -17.13
N SER A 537 6.65 -91.89 -17.67
CA SER A 537 7.52 -93.07 -17.56
C SER A 537 8.84 -92.80 -16.86
N ARG A 538 9.32 -93.77 -16.05
CA ARG A 538 10.61 -93.61 -15.32
C ARG A 538 11.82 -93.64 -16.24
N LYS A 539 11.73 -94.39 -17.33
CA LYS A 539 12.79 -94.57 -18.34
C LYS A 539 12.22 -94.49 -19.74
N ILE A 540 13.11 -94.31 -20.71
CA ILE A 540 12.78 -94.33 -22.13
C ILE A 540 13.61 -95.42 -22.76
N ILE A 541 12.96 -96.32 -23.49
CA ILE A 541 13.59 -97.35 -24.30
C ILE A 541 13.43 -96.91 -25.76
N VAL A 542 14.55 -96.77 -26.47
CA VAL A 542 14.53 -96.45 -27.90
C VAL A 542 14.90 -97.70 -28.67
N VAL A 543 13.97 -98.21 -29.47
CA VAL A 543 14.20 -99.34 -30.37
C VAL A 543 14.82 -98.79 -31.65
N VAL A 544 16.14 -98.87 -31.74
CA VAL A 544 16.90 -98.37 -32.88
C VAL A 544 16.93 -99.45 -33.97
N SER A 545 16.01 -99.34 -34.92
CA SER A 545 15.96 -100.16 -36.14
C SER A 545 16.35 -99.33 -37.38
N GLN A 546 16.56 -99.98 -38.53
CA GLN A 546 16.75 -99.27 -39.79
C GLN A 546 15.54 -98.38 -40.13
N HIS A 547 14.33 -98.88 -39.87
CA HIS A 547 13.07 -98.14 -40.05
C HIS A 547 12.92 -96.96 -39.08
N PHE A 548 13.54 -97.02 -37.90
CA PHE A 548 13.55 -95.94 -36.93
C PHE A 548 14.47 -94.78 -37.38
N ILE A 549 15.69 -95.11 -37.83
CA ILE A 549 16.68 -94.12 -38.31
C ILE A 549 16.17 -93.41 -39.57
N ASP A 550 15.51 -94.15 -40.47
CA ASP A 550 14.97 -93.59 -41.71
C ASP A 550 13.71 -92.74 -41.50
N SER A 551 13.13 -92.72 -40.30
CA SER A 551 11.91 -91.97 -40.00
C SER A 551 12.12 -90.45 -40.06
N ALA A 552 11.05 -89.71 -40.39
CA ALA A 552 11.09 -88.24 -40.50
C ALA A 552 11.51 -87.53 -39.19
N TRP A 553 11.41 -88.21 -38.06
CA TRP A 553 11.72 -87.68 -36.73
C TRP A 553 13.22 -87.71 -36.39
N CYS A 554 14.04 -88.50 -37.11
CA CYS A 554 15.50 -88.56 -36.93
C CYS A 554 16.30 -87.82 -38.02
N ARG A 555 15.65 -87.30 -39.06
CA ARG A 555 16.30 -86.57 -40.16
C ARG A 555 16.32 -85.04 -40.00
N SER A 556 15.91 -84.52 -38.84
CA SER A 556 15.86 -83.07 -38.56
C SER A 556 17.19 -82.52 -38.06
#